data_AF-A0A0S3U2U4-F1
#
_entry.id   AF-A0A0S3U2U4-F1
#
_cell.length_a   1.000
_cell.length_b   1.000
_cell.length_c   1.000
_cell.angle_alpha   90.00
_cell.angle_beta   90.00
_cell.angle_gamma   90.00
#
_symmetry.space_group_name_H-M   'P 1'
#
loop_
_entity.id
_entity.type
_entity.pdbx_description
1 polymer ?
#
loop_
_entity_poly.entity_id
_entity_poly.type
_entity_poly.pdbx_seq_one_letter_code
_entity_poly.pdbx_strand_id
1 'polypeptide(L)' 'MTTRLEVQTAIQQLPEDEIRDLAKWIQDYLDERWDRQIESDFATGKLDRLIAKAESDIATGKVRDLDEVLRDG' A
#
# COMPACT_ATOMS: atom_id res chain seq x y z
N MET A 1 16.10 20.46 -13.17
CA MET A 1 15.59 19.65 -12.04
C MET A 1 14.39 20.37 -11.51
N THR A 2 13.23 19.73 -11.51
CA THR A 2 12.03 20.30 -10.92
C THR A 2 12.04 20.01 -9.42
N THR A 3 11.85 21.03 -8.60
CA THR A 3 11.78 20.91 -7.15
C THR A 3 10.40 20.42 -6.72
N ARG A 4 10.31 19.79 -5.55
CA ARG A 4 9.01 19.41 -4.95
C ARG A 4 8.04 20.59 -4.90
N LEU A 5 8.55 21.79 -4.56
CA LEU A 5 7.75 23.02 -4.47
C LEU A 5 7.17 23.40 -5.83
N GLU A 6 7.96 23.35 -6.91
CA GLU A 6 7.48 23.64 -8.26
C GLU A 6 6.38 22.68 -8.71
N VAL A 7 6.51 21.38 -8.38
CA VAL A 7 5.46 20.39 -8.68
C VAL A 7 4.18 20.67 -7.88
N GLN A 8 4.29 20.98 -6.59
CA GLN A 8 3.13 21.30 -5.76
C GLN A 8 2.40 22.56 -6.25
N THR A 9 3.15 23.61 -6.60
CA THR A 9 2.57 24.83 -7.17
C THR A 9 1.87 24.56 -8.49
N ALA A 10 2.46 23.74 -9.37
CA ALA A 10 1.83 23.37 -10.63
C ALA A 10 0.51 22.62 -10.41
N ILE A 11 0.48 21.67 -9.47
CA ILE A 11 -0.75 20.93 -9.11
C ILE A 11 -1.83 21.87 -8.57
N GLN A 12 -1.46 22.87 -7.76
CA GLN A 12 -2.41 23.86 -7.22
C GLN A 12 -3.04 24.76 -8.29
N GLN A 13 -2.43 24.86 -9.47
CA GLN A 13 -2.95 25.64 -10.60
C GLN A 13 -3.89 24.84 -11.51
N LEU A 14 -4.01 23.53 -11.30
CA LEU A 14 -4.87 22.67 -12.10
C LEU A 14 -6.35 22.83 -11.71
N PRO A 15 -7.28 22.67 -12.67
CA PRO A 15 -8.69 22.43 -12.39
C PRO A 15 -8.91 21.23 -11.45
N GLU A 16 -10.01 21.24 -10.70
CA GLU A 16 -10.30 20.19 -9.70
C GLU A 16 -10.43 18.79 -10.32
N ASP A 17 -11.01 18.68 -11.51
CA ASP A 17 -11.12 17.44 -12.27
C ASP A 17 -9.74 16.89 -12.66
N GLU A 18 -8.85 17.74 -13.15
CA GLU A 18 -7.46 17.34 -13.45
C GLU A 18 -6.70 16.92 -12.20
N ILE A 19 -6.92 17.58 -11.05
CA ILE A 19 -6.35 17.17 -9.76
C ILE A 19 -6.86 15.77 -9.37
N ARG A 20 -8.14 15.48 -9.57
CA ARG A 20 -8.73 14.17 -9.25
C ARG A 20 -8.16 13.06 -10.14
N ASP A 21 -8.03 13.32 -11.44
CA ASP A 21 -7.43 12.38 -12.37
C ASP A 21 -5.94 12.14 -12.06
N LEU A 22 -5.21 13.21 -11.75
CA LEU A 22 -3.81 13.11 -11.33
C LEU A 22 -3.67 12.33 -10.01
N ALA A 23 -4.54 12.58 -9.03
CA ALA A 23 -4.52 11.86 -7.76
C ALA A 23 -4.74 10.36 -7.97
N LYS A 24 -5.69 9.98 -8.83
CA LYS A 24 -5.91 8.58 -9.21
C LYS A 24 -4.66 7.96 -9.84
N TRP A 25 -4.08 8.63 -10.83
CA TRP A 25 -2.87 8.14 -11.47
C TRP A 25 -1.68 7.99 -10.50
N ILE A 26 -1.52 8.93 -9.56
CA ILE A 26 -0.49 8.84 -8.52
C ILE A 26 -0.71 7.61 -7.63
N GLN A 27 -1.96 7.32 -7.24
CA GLN A 27 -2.27 6.12 -6.47
C GLN A 27 -1.88 4.86 -7.26
N ASP A 28 -2.34 4.74 -8.51
CA ASP A 28 -2.02 3.59 -9.36
C ASP A 28 -0.49 3.38 -9.49
N TYR A 29 0.26 4.48 -9.70
CA TYR A 29 1.72 4.44 -9.76
C TYR A 29 2.37 3.99 -8.44
N LEU A 30 1.85 4.44 -7.30
CA LEU A 30 2.36 4.06 -5.98
C LEU A 30 2.04 2.60 -5.65
N ASP A 31 0.85 2.13 -6.03
CA ASP A 31 0.43 0.74 -5.87
C ASP A 31 1.34 -0.19 -6.69
N GLU A 32 1.59 0.12 -7.96
CA GLU A 32 2.54 -0.66 -8.80
C GLU A 32 3.97 -0.67 -8.25
N ARG A 33 4.38 0.41 -7.58
CA ARG A 33 5.70 0.49 -6.93
C ARG A 33 5.73 -0.38 -5.67
N TRP A 34 4.63 -0.40 -4.93
CA TRP A 34 4.48 -1.20 -3.73
C TRP A 34 4.45 -2.69 -4.06
N ASP A 35 3.71 -3.11 -5.09
CA ASP A 35 3.67 -4.48 -5.58
C ASP A 35 5.07 -5.00 -5.92
N ARG A 36 5.83 -4.24 -6.74
CA ARG A 36 7.21 -4.60 -7.08
C ARG A 36 8.13 -4.70 -5.87
N GLN A 37 7.91 -3.85 -4.86
CA GLN A 37 8.68 -3.91 -3.63
C GLN A 37 8.34 -5.16 -2.82
N ILE A 38 7.05 -5.52 -2.72
CA ILE A 38 6.61 -6.75 -2.06
C ILE A 38 7.21 -7.97 -2.76
N GLU A 39 7.14 -8.03 -4.09
CA GLU A 39 7.72 -9.14 -4.87
C GLU A 39 9.22 -9.29 -4.62
N SER A 40 9.95 -8.18 -4.62
CA SER A 40 11.39 -8.18 -4.33
C SER A 40 11.69 -8.60 -2.89
N ASP A 41 10.94 -8.08 -1.92
CA ASP A 41 11.11 -8.43 -0.50
C ASP A 41 10.77 -9.90 -0.25
N PHE A 42 9.78 -10.45 -0.96
CA PHE A 42 9.44 -11.86 -0.94
C PHE A 42 10.55 -12.72 -1.56
N ALA A 43 11.04 -12.37 -2.75
CA ALA A 43 12.11 -13.10 -3.43
C ALA A 43 13.44 -13.13 -2.65
N THR A 44 13.67 -12.13 -1.80
CA THR A 44 14.87 -12.03 -0.96
C THR A 44 14.70 -12.71 0.41
N GLY A 45 13.54 -13.31 0.70
CA GLY A 45 13.24 -13.97 1.98
C GLY A 45 13.05 -13.00 3.15
N LYS A 46 12.95 -11.70 2.89
CA LYS A 46 12.80 -10.67 3.93
C LYS A 46 11.48 -10.81 4.69
N LEU A 47 10.46 -11.38 4.04
CA LEU A 47 9.15 -11.60 4.63
C LEU A 47 9.03 -12.95 5.38
N ASP A 48 10.02 -13.84 5.28
CA ASP A 48 9.96 -15.20 5.85
C ASP A 48 9.66 -15.19 7.35
N ARG A 49 10.29 -14.27 8.09
CA ARG A 49 10.05 -14.14 9.54
C ARG A 49 8.61 -13.72 9.86
N LEU A 50 8.02 -12.87 9.02
CA LEU A 50 6.64 -12.42 9.21
C LEU A 50 5.66 -13.55 8.88
N ILE A 51 5.94 -14.31 7.81
CA ILE A 51 5.15 -15.49 7.42
C ILE A 51 5.20 -16.55 8.53
N ALA A 52 6.38 -16.93 9.00
CA ALA A 52 6.53 -17.92 10.08
C ALA A 52 5.81 -17.48 11.37
N LYS A 53 5.82 -16.18 11.67
CA LYS A 53 5.06 -15.64 12.80
C LYS A 53 3.56 -15.79 12.58
N ALA A 54 3.06 -15.41 11.40
CA ALA A 54 1.64 -15.53 11.07
C ALA A 54 1.16 -16.99 11.14
N GLU A 55 1.92 -17.93 10.59
CA GLU A 55 1.64 -19.36 10.67
C GLU A 55 1.57 -19.87 12.13
N SER A 56 2.50 -19.43 12.98
CA SER A 56 2.51 -19.76 14.41
C SER A 56 1.29 -19.17 15.15
N ASP A 57 0.93 -17.92 14.86
CA ASP A 57 -0.23 -17.27 15.47
C ASP A 57 -1.54 -17.95 15.03
N ILE A 58 -1.64 -18.39 13.77
CA ILE A 58 -2.75 -19.22 13.26
C ILE A 58 -2.80 -20.56 14.01
N ALA A 59 -1.68 -21.28 14.07
CA ALA A 59 -1.61 -22.60 14.72
C ALA A 59 -1.92 -22.55 16.22
N THR A 60 -1.61 -21.43 16.88
CA THR A 60 -1.86 -21.22 18.31
C THR A 60 -3.20 -20.55 18.62
N GLY A 61 -4.05 -20.31 17.61
CA GLY A 61 -5.37 -19.72 17.80
C GLY A 61 -5.33 -18.25 18.26
N LYS A 62 -4.23 -17.52 17.96
CA LYS A 62 -4.07 -16.09 18.26
C LYS A 62 -4.61 -15.18 17.16
N VAL A 63 -5.39 -15.74 16.24
CA VAL A 63 -6.05 -15.05 15.14
C VAL A 63 -7.56 -15.10 15.36
N ARG A 64 -8.27 -14.13 14.80
CA ARG A 64 -9.73 -14.11 14.73
C ARG A 64 -10.16 -14.32 13.30
N ASP A 65 -11.30 -14.96 13.09
CA ASP A 65 -11.88 -15.05 11.75
C ASP A 65 -12.27 -13.65 11.27
N LEU A 66 -12.06 -13.37 9.98
CA LEU A 66 -12.42 -12.10 9.40
C LEU A 66 -13.95 -11.88 9.44
N ASP A 67 -14.74 -12.94 9.27
CA ASP A 67 -16.20 -12.89 9.38
C ASP A 67 -16.65 -12.50 10.79
N GLU A 68 -15.94 -12.96 11.84
CA GLU A 68 -16.23 -12.55 13.21
C GLU A 68 -15.96 -11.06 13.40
N VAL A 69 -14.84 -10.55 12.87
CA VAL A 69 -14.46 -9.14 12.99
C VAL A 69 -15.41 -8.23 12.22
N LEU A 70 -15.86 -8.65 11.03
CA LEU A 70 -16.75 -7.84 10.18
C LEU A 70 -18.21 -7.85 10.63
N ARG A 71 -18.65 -8.88 11.37
CA ARG A 71 -20.03 -8.99 11.89
C ARG A 71 -20.21 -8.30 13.26
N ASP A 72 -19.13 -8.03 13.98
CA ASP A 72 -19.13 -7.31 15.26
C ASP A 72 -19.17 -5.76 15.10
N GLY A 73 -19.36 -5.25 13.86
CA GLY A 73 -19.35 -3.83 13.50
C GLY A 73 -20.73 -3.19 13.33
#